data_AF-A0A9P4LVA0-F1
#
_entry.id   AF-A0A9P4LVA0-F1
#
_cell.length_a   1.000
_cell.length_b   1.000
_cell.length_c   1.000
_cell.angle_alpha   90.00
_cell.angle_beta   90.00
_cell.angle_gamma   90.00
#
_symmetry.space_group_name_H-M   'P 1'
#
loop_
_entity.id
_entity.type
_entity.pdbx_description
1 polymer ?
#
loop_
_entity_poly.entity_id
_entity_poly.type
_entity_poly.pdbx_seq_one_letter_code
_entity_poly.pdbx_strand_id
1 'polypeptide(L)'
;MTNENMSPPQFKVGQHVTYKAIGSPESNTPWSTGTIKKVASEDGKMLGHKIHPSAQGPCYQITNNHTGKTSAVYESKISGEADVKEGAK
;
A
#
# COMPACT_ATOMS: atom_id res chain seq x y z
N MET A 1 -4.40 -26.41 0.02
CA MET A 1 -4.68 -25.69 -1.24
C MET A 1 -3.98 -24.34 -1.14
N THR A 2 -2.72 -24.27 -1.57
CA THR A 2 -1.97 -23.01 -1.59
C THR A 2 -2.07 -22.47 -2.99
N ASN A 3 -2.87 -21.43 -3.22
CA ASN A 3 -3.05 -20.86 -4.54
C ASN A 3 -1.73 -20.23 -5.02
N GLU A 4 -1.02 -20.94 -5.90
CA GLU A 4 0.26 -20.56 -6.54
C GLU A 4 0.18 -19.33 -7.45
N ASN A 5 -0.97 -18.65 -7.56
CA ASN A 5 -1.12 -17.48 -8.43
C ASN A 5 -1.11 -16.14 -7.69
N MET A 6 -0.70 -16.13 -6.41
CA MET A 6 -0.62 -14.91 -5.63
C MET A 6 0.84 -14.56 -5.37
N SER A 7 1.32 -13.50 -6.03
CA SER A 7 2.63 -12.95 -5.75
C SER A 7 2.76 -12.64 -4.25
N PRO A 8 3.81 -13.12 -3.57
CA PRO A 8 4.00 -12.82 -2.17
C PRO A 8 4.10 -11.30 -1.98
N PRO A 9 3.53 -10.73 -0.90
CA PRO A 9 3.54 -9.29 -0.67
C PRO A 9 4.98 -8.76 -0.60
N GLN A 10 5.29 -7.78 -1.45
CA GLN A 10 6.63 -7.21 -1.51
C GLN A 10 6.95 -6.33 -0.30
N PHE A 11 5.92 -5.75 0.33
CA PHE A 11 6.09 -4.83 1.44
C PHE A 11 5.51 -5.39 2.74
N LYS A 12 6.05 -4.94 3.87
CA LYS A 12 5.68 -5.46 5.20
C LYS A 12 5.07 -4.39 6.09
N VAL A 13 4.31 -4.83 7.10
CA VAL A 13 3.79 -3.94 8.14
C VAL A 13 4.95 -3.25 8.85
N GLY A 14 4.81 -1.94 9.08
CA GLY A 14 5.84 -1.08 9.66
C GLY A 14 6.77 -0.43 8.63
N GLN A 15 6.79 -0.91 7.39
CA GLN A 15 7.66 -0.36 6.34
C GLN A 15 7.14 1.00 5.86
N HIS A 16 8.07 1.91 5.59
CA HIS A 16 7.80 3.23 5.02
C HIS A 16 7.85 3.13 3.50
N VAL A 17 6.80 3.59 2.83
CA VAL A 17 6.67 3.45 1.38
C VAL A 17 6.20 4.74 0.73
N THR A 18 6.54 4.89 -0.55
CA THR A 18 6.04 5.95 -1.41
C THR A 18 4.89 5.40 -2.26
N TYR A 19 3.73 6.05 -2.23
CA TYR A 19 2.51 5.55 -2.85
C TYR A 19 1.62 6.67 -3.41
N LYS A 20 0.71 6.33 -4.32
CA LYS A 20 -0.37 7.24 -4.78
C LYS A 20 -1.66 6.96 -4.03
N ALA A 21 -2.08 7.92 -3.21
CA ALA A 21 -3.35 7.84 -2.47
C ALA A 21 -4.58 7.99 -3.37
N ILE A 22 -4.48 8.81 -4.42
CA ILE A 22 -5.56 9.14 -5.35
C ILE A 22 -5.08 9.05 -6.80
N GLY A 23 -6.00 8.76 -7.71
CA GLY A 23 -5.70 8.54 -9.12
C GLY A 23 -5.14 7.15 -9.40
N SER A 24 -5.00 6.84 -10.69
CA SER A 24 -4.32 5.64 -11.18
C SER A 24 -2.80 5.79 -11.01
N PRO A 25 -2.02 4.69 -11.04
CA PRO A 25 -0.56 4.75 -11.02
C PRO A 25 0.04 5.72 -12.06
N GLU A 26 -0.63 5.88 -13.20
CA GLU A 26 -0.22 6.76 -14.31
C GLU A 26 -0.71 8.21 -14.20
N SER A 27 -1.57 8.54 -13.23
CA SER A 27 -2.12 9.90 -13.11
C SER A 27 -1.06 10.92 -12.68
N ASN A 28 -1.20 12.19 -13.06
CA ASN A 28 -0.34 13.30 -12.60
C ASN A 28 -0.54 13.69 -11.12
N THR A 29 -1.13 12.83 -10.31
CA THR A 29 -1.29 13.06 -8.87
C THR A 29 0.05 12.93 -8.15
N PRO A 30 0.33 13.77 -7.14
CA PRO A 30 1.59 13.70 -6.41
C PRO A 30 1.71 12.41 -5.63
N TRP A 31 2.94 11.90 -5.54
CA TRP A 31 3.29 10.79 -4.65
C TRP A 31 3.22 11.24 -3.19
N SER A 32 2.83 10.32 -2.31
CA SER A 32 2.77 10.51 -0.87
C SER A 32 3.64 9.46 -0.16
N THR A 33 4.10 9.77 1.05
CA THR A 33 4.79 8.82 1.90
C THR A 33 3.87 8.34 3.03
N GLY A 34 4.05 7.09 3.44
CA GLY A 34 3.25 6.51 4.50
C GLY A 34 3.82 5.21 5.06
N THR A 35 3.30 4.80 6.20
CA THR A 35 3.67 3.56 6.88
C THR A 35 2.60 2.50 6.65
N ILE A 36 3.02 1.30 6.27
CA ILE A 36 2.11 0.16 6.12
C ILE A 36 1.64 -0.30 7.50
N LYS A 37 0.33 -0.34 7.71
CA LYS A 37 -0.31 -0.82 8.94
C LYS A 37 -0.84 -2.24 8.82
N LYS A 38 -1.25 -2.66 7.62
CA LYS A 38 -1.81 -3.99 7.37
C LYS A 38 -1.60 -4.40 5.91
N VAL A 39 -1.41 -5.70 5.71
CA VAL A 39 -1.35 -6.34 4.38
C VAL A 39 -2.52 -7.32 4.30
N ALA A 40 -3.24 -7.31 3.19
CA ALA A 40 -4.31 -8.25 2.89
C ALA A 40 -3.98 -8.97 1.57
N SER A 41 -3.71 -10.27 1.70
CA SER A 41 -3.45 -11.17 0.58
C SER A 41 -4.60 -12.14 0.36
N GLU A 42 -5.79 -11.88 0.88
CA GLU A 42 -6.97 -12.72 0.65
C GLU A 42 -8.19 -11.82 0.48
N ASP A 43 -9.20 -12.32 -0.25
CA ASP A 43 -10.48 -11.63 -0.40
C ASP A 43 -11.10 -11.33 0.96
N GLY A 44 -11.61 -10.12 1.12
CA GLY A 44 -12.13 -9.71 2.42
C GLY A 44 -12.56 -8.27 2.46
N LYS A 45 -12.39 -7.66 3.62
CA LYS A 45 -12.79 -6.28 3.89
C LYS A 45 -11.63 -5.50 4.51
N MET A 46 -11.35 -4.31 3.96
CA MET A 46 -10.34 -3.38 4.48
C MET A 46 -10.93 -1.97 4.52
N LEU A 47 -10.78 -1.29 5.66
CA LEU A 47 -11.34 0.05 5.91
C LEU A 47 -12.83 0.19 5.58
N GLY A 48 -13.61 -0.88 5.77
CA GLY A 48 -15.04 -0.86 5.44
C GLY A 48 -15.36 -1.20 3.97
N HIS A 49 -14.36 -1.36 3.10
CA HIS A 49 -14.53 -1.67 1.68
C HIS A 49 -14.22 -3.13 1.39
N LYS A 50 -14.97 -3.74 0.47
CA LYS A 50 -14.65 -5.09 -0.03
C LYS A 50 -13.41 -5.00 -0.93
N ILE A 51 -12.43 -5.86 -0.67
CA ILE A 51 -11.20 -5.93 -1.44
C ILE A 51 -11.07 -7.32 -2.06
N HIS A 52 -10.47 -7.37 -3.24
CA HIS A 52 -10.24 -8.59 -4.00
C HIS A 52 -8.76 -8.74 -4.37
N PRO A 53 -7.87 -8.98 -3.38
CA PRO A 53 -6.43 -9.05 -3.63
C PRO A 53 -6.04 -10.21 -4.55
N SER A 54 -6.81 -11.30 -4.54
CA SER A 54 -6.60 -12.48 -5.38
C SER A 54 -6.63 -12.16 -6.89
N ALA A 55 -7.32 -11.09 -7.30
CA ALA A 55 -7.44 -10.68 -8.70
C ALA A 55 -6.45 -9.57 -9.11
N GLN A 56 -5.98 -8.75 -8.17
CA GLN A 56 -5.23 -7.50 -8.45
C GLN A 56 -3.86 -7.43 -7.76
N GLY A 57 -3.53 -8.41 -6.93
CA GLY A 57 -2.37 -8.40 -6.06
C GLY A 57 -2.69 -7.92 -4.63
N PRO A 58 -1.71 -8.02 -3.71
CA PRO A 58 -1.90 -7.67 -2.29
C PRO A 58 -2.41 -6.24 -2.10
N CYS A 59 -3.29 -6.06 -1.12
CA CYS A 59 -3.82 -4.75 -0.73
C CYS A 59 -3.21 -4.30 0.60
N TYR A 60 -2.76 -3.06 0.64
CA TYR A 60 -2.02 -2.45 1.74
C TYR A 60 -2.82 -1.34 2.38
N GLN A 61 -2.96 -1.41 3.70
CA GLN A 61 -3.45 -0.30 4.50
C GLN A 61 -2.26 0.59 4.86
N ILE A 62 -2.22 1.80 4.33
CA ILE A 62 -1.12 2.75 4.53
C ILE A 62 -1.65 3.96 5.29
N THR A 63 -0.97 4.34 6.37
CA THR A 63 -1.19 5.62 7.05
C THR A 63 -0.25 6.66 6.47
N ASN A 64 -0.80 7.74 5.93
CA ASN A 64 -0.05 8.85 5.37
C ASN A 64 0.73 9.58 6.48
N ASN A 65 2.03 9.76 6.28
CA ASN A 65 2.91 10.35 7.30
C ASN A 65 2.68 11.85 7.51
N HIS A 66 2.13 12.55 6.51
CA HIS A 66 1.85 13.99 6.60
C HIS A 66 0.48 14.27 7.24
N THR A 67 -0.55 13.51 6.87
CA THR A 67 -1.93 13.80 7.27
C THR A 67 -2.48 12.89 8.36
N GLY A 68 -1.81 11.78 8.68
CA GLY A 68 -2.29 10.74 9.59
C GLY A 68 -3.49 9.93 9.07
N LYS A 69 -3.98 10.24 7.85
CA LYS A 69 -5.11 9.54 7.24
C LYS A 69 -4.68 8.17 6.75
N THR A 70 -5.57 7.19 6.88
CA THR A 70 -5.32 5.82 6.46
C THR A 70 -6.06 5.50 5.17
N SER A 71 -5.37 4.91 4.20
CA SER A 71 -5.91 4.54 2.88
C SER A 71 -5.61 3.07 2.57
N ALA A 72 -6.49 2.42 1.82
CA ALA A 72 -6.27 1.08 1.27
C ALA A 72 -5.82 1.22 -0.18
N VAL A 73 -4.63 0.72 -0.51
CA VAL A 73 -4.06 0.79 -1.86
C VAL A 73 -3.50 -0.56 -2.29
N TYR A 74 -3.61 -0.89 -3.58
CA TYR A 74 -2.98 -2.09 -4.13
C TYR A 74 -1.49 -1.88 -4.37
N GLU A 75 -0.73 -2.97 -4.43
CA GLU A 75 0.72 -2.97 -4.65
C GLU A 75 1.16 -2.09 -5.83
N SER A 76 0.39 -2.11 -6.92
CA SER A 76 0.65 -1.31 -8.14
C SER A 76 0.65 0.21 -7.93
N LYS A 77 0.09 0.70 -6.82
CA LYS A 77 0.13 2.13 -6.45
C LYS A 77 1.31 2.48 -5.55
N ILE A 78 2.15 1.51 -5.20
CA ILE A 78 3.34 1.70 -4.37
C ILE A 78 4.56 1.72 -5.30
N SER A 79 5.31 2.81 -5.28
CA SER A 79 6.51 2.95 -6.12
C SER A 79 7.72 2.23 -5.54
N GLY A 80 7.75 2.01 -4.22
CA GLY A 80 8.87 1.41 -3.52
C GLY A 80 8.97 1.85 -2.06
N GLU A 81 10.02 1.38 -1.40
CA GLU A 81 10.39 1.85 -0.06
C GLU A 81 10.67 3.35 -0.12
N ALA A 82 10.07 4.11 0.79
CA ALA A 82 10.39 5.51 0.96
C ALA A 82 11.70 5.57 1.75
N ASP A 83 12.75 6.10 1.14
CA ASP A 83 13.96 6.49 1.85
C ASP A 83 13.52 7.48 2.94
N VAL A 84 13.53 7.00 4.19
CA VAL A 84 13.38 7.88 5.34
C VAL A 84 14.71 8.63 5.37
N LYS A 85 14.80 9.74 4.63
CA LYS A 85 15.73 10.80 4.99
C LYS A 85 15.22 11.37 6.30
N GLU A 86 15.49 10.61 7.37
CA GLU A 86 15.56 11.10 8.73
C GLU A 86 16.33 12.41 8.65
N GLY A 87 15.70 13.47 9.15
CA GLY A 87 16.19 14.83 9.00
C GLY A 87 17.68 14.89 9.31
N ALA A 88 18.48 15.11 8.27
CA ALA A 88 19.84 15.56 8.44
C ALA A 88 19.79 16.95 9.09
N LYS A 89 20.09 16.95 10.39
CA LYS A 89 20.65 18.04 11.20
C LYS A 89 19.76 19.21 11.64
#